data_AF-A0A2E9GKQ4-F1
#
_entry.id   AF-A0A2E9GKQ4-F1
#
_cell.length_a   1.000
_cell.length_b   1.000
_cell.length_c   1.000
_cell.angle_alpha   90.00
_cell.angle_beta   90.00
_cell.angle_gamma   90.00
#
_symmetry.space_group_name_H-M   'P 1'
#
loop_
_entity.id
_entity.type
_entity.pdbx_description
1 polymer ?
#
loop_
_entity_poly.entity_id
_entity_poly.type
_entity_poly.pdbx_seq_one_letter_code
_entity_poly.pdbx_strand_id
1 'polypeptide(L)'
;REKGIFFDLGHGAGSFSFAMAKPAIDQGFEPDTISTDHHRESLLTNHSNMPNCMSKMMALGIPLNDVINKSTYIPSKILNRPELGHIGEGSEADIAVLKINNGKFGLIDNGLTGNRKLIADKVIENQITIKAGKIVWDKEGYSFENYTNTPSPSYKDIE
;
A
#
# COMPACT_ATOMS: atom_id res chain seq x y z
N ARG A 1 18.04 17.04 -0.12
CA ARG A 1 17.94 16.33 1.18
C ARG A 1 18.84 16.89 2.27
N GLU A 2 19.89 17.65 1.93
CA GLU A 2 20.86 18.28 2.84
C GLU A 2 20.26 19.08 4.02
N LYS A 3 19.03 19.59 3.89
CA LYS A 3 18.33 20.35 4.93
C LYS A 3 17.51 19.50 5.91
N GLY A 4 17.55 18.16 5.80
CA GLY A 4 16.80 17.26 6.67
C GLY A 4 15.28 17.26 6.44
N ILE A 5 14.81 17.74 5.28
CA ILE A 5 13.39 17.75 4.91
C ILE A 5 13.05 16.42 4.23
N PHE A 6 12.02 15.74 4.74
CA PHE A 6 11.45 14.54 4.14
C PHE A 6 10.31 14.88 3.18
N PHE A 7 10.26 14.21 2.04
CA PHE A 7 9.21 14.33 1.04
C PHE A 7 8.34 13.07 1.07
N ASP A 8 7.11 13.21 1.55
CA ASP A 8 6.13 12.13 1.55
C ASP A 8 5.21 12.22 0.33
N LEU A 9 4.79 11.07 -0.21
CA LEU A 9 3.93 11.02 -1.40
C LEU A 9 2.58 11.72 -1.18
N GLY A 10 1.88 11.43 -0.08
CA GLY A 10 0.61 12.07 0.29
C GLY A 10 -0.43 12.13 -0.82
N HIS A 11 -0.72 11.02 -1.53
CA HIS A 11 -1.44 11.05 -2.80
C HIS A 11 -2.80 11.77 -2.78
N GLY A 12 -3.65 11.49 -1.78
CA GLY A 12 -4.85 12.25 -1.46
C GLY A 12 -5.93 12.26 -2.56
N ALA A 13 -6.73 13.31 -2.59
CA ALA A 13 -7.73 13.59 -3.64
C ALA A 13 -7.36 14.78 -4.56
N GLY A 14 -6.20 15.41 -4.36
CA GLY A 14 -5.73 16.52 -5.20
C GLY A 14 -4.21 16.74 -5.24
N SER A 15 -3.43 15.82 -4.68
CA SER A 15 -2.03 16.09 -4.29
C SER A 15 -1.00 15.39 -5.17
N PHE A 16 -1.40 14.51 -6.08
CA PHE A 16 -0.49 13.72 -6.89
C PHE A 16 -0.77 13.84 -8.39
N SER A 17 0.28 14.05 -9.17
CA SER A 17 0.21 14.05 -10.63
C SER A 17 1.37 13.27 -11.23
N PHE A 18 1.07 12.37 -12.17
CA PHE A 18 2.08 11.68 -12.96
C PHE A 18 2.95 12.65 -13.76
N ALA A 19 2.37 13.76 -14.24
CA ALA A 19 3.08 14.78 -15.01
C ALA A 19 4.17 15.49 -14.18
N MET A 20 4.03 15.51 -12.85
CA MET A 20 5.04 16.03 -11.93
C MET A 20 5.96 14.92 -11.40
N ALA A 21 5.38 13.77 -11.05
CA ALA A 21 6.12 12.68 -10.42
C ALA A 21 7.11 12.01 -11.38
N LYS A 22 6.72 11.75 -12.64
CA LYS A 22 7.61 11.06 -13.60
C LYS A 22 8.90 11.86 -13.88
N PRO A 23 8.86 13.15 -14.24
CA PRO A 23 10.08 13.92 -14.45
C PRO A 23 10.91 14.08 -13.18
N ALA A 24 10.28 14.18 -12.00
CA ALA A 24 11.01 14.27 -10.73
C ALA A 24 11.80 12.98 -10.46
N ILE A 25 11.15 11.81 -10.58
CA ILE A 25 11.79 10.50 -10.39
C ILE A 25 12.90 10.28 -11.43
N ASP A 26 12.68 10.65 -12.69
CA ASP A 26 13.70 10.53 -13.75
C ASP A 26 14.94 11.39 -13.50
N GLN A 27 14.80 12.46 -12.73
CA GLN A 27 15.91 13.31 -12.28
C GLN A 27 16.52 12.85 -10.94
N GLY A 28 16.12 11.68 -10.44
CA GLY A 28 16.59 11.13 -9.17
C GLY A 28 15.92 11.74 -7.93
N PHE A 29 14.79 12.44 -8.09
CA PHE A 29 14.01 13.01 -7.00
C PHE A 29 12.79 12.15 -6.67
N GLU A 30 13.03 11.07 -5.93
CA GLU A 30 11.98 10.21 -5.38
C GLU A 30 11.49 10.67 -4.00
N PRO A 31 10.24 10.36 -3.64
CA PRO A 31 9.77 10.56 -2.27
C PRO A 31 10.61 9.72 -1.28
N ASP A 32 10.77 10.26 -0.07
CA ASP A 32 11.33 9.57 1.09
C ASP A 32 10.41 8.48 1.60
N THR A 33 9.10 8.73 1.59
CA THR A 33 8.07 7.80 2.05
C THR A 33 6.90 7.74 1.08
N ILE A 34 6.22 6.58 1.07
CA ILE A 34 5.00 6.38 0.30
C ILE A 34 3.83 6.36 1.29
N SER A 35 2.97 7.36 1.18
CA SER A 35 1.70 7.43 1.90
C SER A 35 0.54 7.70 0.93
N THR A 36 -0.67 7.62 1.47
CA THR A 36 -1.90 7.63 0.68
C THR A 36 -2.71 8.89 0.84
N ASP A 37 -2.64 9.57 2.00
CA ASP A 37 -3.69 10.51 2.45
C ASP A 37 -5.10 9.90 2.22
N HIS A 38 -5.35 8.80 2.93
CA HIS A 38 -6.53 7.96 2.69
C HIS A 38 -7.76 8.54 3.39
N HIS A 39 -8.76 8.89 2.60
CA HIS A 39 -10.07 9.34 3.04
C HIS A 39 -11.11 8.93 1.98
N ARG A 40 -12.40 9.08 2.29
CA ARG A 40 -13.50 8.62 1.43
C ARG A 40 -13.35 9.05 -0.03
N GLU A 41 -13.02 10.32 -0.26
CA GLU A 41 -12.89 10.86 -1.61
C GLU A 41 -11.63 10.35 -2.35
N SER A 42 -10.48 10.28 -1.68
CA SER A 42 -9.25 9.78 -2.31
C SER A 42 -9.36 8.30 -2.68
N LEU A 43 -10.06 7.51 -1.86
CA LEU A 43 -10.37 6.13 -2.17
C LEU A 43 -11.32 6.01 -3.37
N LEU A 44 -12.41 6.78 -3.42
CA LEU A 44 -13.43 6.64 -4.46
C LEU A 44 -13.01 7.20 -5.83
N THR A 45 -12.15 8.22 -5.85
CA THR A 45 -11.80 8.94 -7.10
C THR A 45 -10.56 8.38 -7.79
N ASN A 46 -9.56 7.97 -7.00
CA ASN A 46 -8.25 7.59 -7.52
C ASN A 46 -7.64 6.36 -6.83
N HIS A 47 -8.46 5.68 -6.01
CA HIS A 47 -8.11 4.46 -5.30
C HIS A 47 -6.86 4.62 -4.42
N SER A 48 -6.75 5.73 -3.68
CA SER A 48 -5.57 6.06 -2.85
C SER A 48 -5.42 5.16 -1.63
N ASN A 49 -5.18 3.87 -1.84
CA ASN A 49 -4.80 2.91 -0.82
C ASN A 49 -3.33 2.51 -1.00
N MET A 50 -2.76 1.83 0.00
CA MET A 50 -1.31 1.57 0.03
C MET A 50 -0.84 0.70 -1.15
N PRO A 51 -1.46 -0.46 -1.47
CA PRO A 51 -1.08 -1.23 -2.66
C PRO A 51 -1.13 -0.43 -3.96
N ASN A 52 -2.14 0.44 -4.12
CA ASN A 52 -2.27 1.28 -5.31
C ASN A 52 -1.17 2.35 -5.40
N CYS A 53 -0.87 3.05 -4.30
CA CYS A 53 0.21 4.05 -4.25
C CYS A 53 1.58 3.41 -4.51
N MET A 54 1.85 2.26 -3.90
CA MET A 54 3.05 1.48 -4.17
C MET A 54 3.13 1.07 -5.66
N SER A 55 2.02 0.62 -6.24
CA SER A 55 1.95 0.27 -7.67
C SER A 55 2.24 1.46 -8.59
N LYS A 56 1.75 2.65 -8.24
CA LYS A 56 2.04 3.90 -8.96
C LYS A 56 3.54 4.21 -8.93
N MET A 57 4.18 4.07 -7.77
CA MET A 57 5.63 4.29 -7.63
C MET A 57 6.45 3.27 -8.42
N MET A 58 6.04 1.99 -8.40
CA MET A 58 6.66 0.97 -9.26
C MET A 58 6.51 1.29 -10.75
N ALA A 59 5.32 1.71 -11.18
CA ALA A 59 5.05 2.05 -12.58
C ALA A 59 5.83 3.30 -13.03
N LEU A 60 6.23 4.16 -12.10
CA LEU A 60 7.08 5.33 -12.37
C LEU A 60 8.58 5.01 -12.37
N GLY A 61 8.98 3.77 -12.06
CA GLY A 61 10.35 3.30 -12.16
C GLY A 61 11.05 3.02 -10.82
N ILE A 62 10.38 3.23 -9.68
CA ILE A 62 10.97 2.94 -8.37
C ILE A 62 11.02 1.41 -8.17
N PRO A 63 12.19 0.81 -7.84
CA PRO A 63 12.31 -0.63 -7.62
C PRO A 63 11.38 -1.14 -6.51
N LEU A 64 10.90 -2.38 -6.63
CA LEU A 64 9.99 -2.99 -5.63
C LEU A 64 10.57 -2.94 -4.20
N ASN A 65 11.85 -3.26 -4.03
CA ASN A 65 12.50 -3.23 -2.71
C ASN A 65 12.47 -1.83 -2.09
N ASP A 66 12.69 -0.80 -2.90
CA ASP A 66 12.65 0.59 -2.44
C ASP A 66 11.22 1.03 -2.15
N VAL A 67 10.26 0.62 -2.95
CA VAL A 67 8.82 0.84 -2.70
C VAL A 67 8.41 0.22 -1.35
N ILE A 68 8.81 -1.02 -1.08
CA ILE A 68 8.54 -1.68 0.20
C ILE A 68 9.20 -0.92 1.35
N ASN A 69 10.48 -0.56 1.22
CA ASN A 69 11.24 0.15 2.25
C ASN A 69 10.62 1.53 2.57
N LYS A 70 10.23 2.29 1.54
CA LYS A 70 9.57 3.61 1.66
C LYS A 70 8.16 3.52 2.23
N SER A 71 7.51 2.36 2.19
CA SER A 71 6.18 2.11 2.76
C SER A 71 6.21 1.45 4.16
N THR A 72 7.38 1.04 4.67
CA THR A 72 7.48 0.24 5.91
C THR A 72 8.53 0.80 6.88
N TYR A 73 9.80 0.53 6.61
CA TYR A 73 10.90 0.80 7.52
C TYR A 73 11.31 2.29 7.56
N ILE A 74 11.28 3.00 6.43
CA ILE A 74 11.58 4.44 6.42
C ILE A 74 10.54 5.25 7.24
N PRO A 75 9.22 5.10 7.05
CA PRO A 75 8.25 5.82 7.87
C PRO A 75 8.34 5.44 9.34
N SER A 76 8.66 4.19 9.69
CA SER A 76 8.82 3.78 11.10
C SER A 76 9.98 4.53 11.79
N LYS A 77 11.11 4.75 11.09
CA LYS A 77 12.20 5.59 11.59
C LYS A 77 11.78 7.04 11.77
N ILE A 78 11.11 7.62 10.79
CA ILE A 78 10.68 9.03 10.84
C ILE A 78 9.71 9.28 11.99
N LEU A 79 8.83 8.31 12.28
CA LEU A 79 7.88 8.36 13.39
C LEU A 79 8.50 7.98 14.75
N ASN A 80 9.80 7.66 14.81
CA ASN A 80 10.49 7.18 16.00
C ASN A 80 9.84 5.92 16.60
N ARG A 81 9.46 4.98 15.73
CA ARG A 81 8.87 3.67 16.05
C ARG A 81 9.74 2.55 15.48
N PRO A 82 11.00 2.42 15.92
CA PRO A 82 11.97 1.50 15.32
C PRO A 82 11.57 0.03 15.47
N GLU A 83 10.64 -0.30 16.36
CA GLU A 83 10.07 -1.63 16.56
C GLU A 83 9.10 -2.07 15.45
N LEU A 84 8.73 -1.15 14.53
CA LEU A 84 7.78 -1.38 13.44
C LEU A 84 8.46 -1.34 12.07
N GLY A 85 7.74 -1.84 11.05
CA GLY A 85 8.13 -1.71 9.65
C GLY A 85 9.19 -2.71 9.18
N HIS A 86 9.47 -3.74 9.99
CA HIS A 86 10.39 -4.84 9.63
C HIS A 86 9.93 -6.16 10.27
N ILE A 87 10.52 -7.28 9.84
CA ILE A 87 10.21 -8.65 10.29
C ILE A 87 11.37 -9.26 11.09
N GLY A 88 11.94 -8.47 12.00
CA GLY A 88 13.11 -8.86 12.78
C GLY A 88 12.73 -9.49 14.12
N GLU A 89 13.68 -10.15 14.79
CA GLU A 89 13.44 -10.59 16.17
C GLU A 89 13.13 -9.38 17.06
N GLY A 90 12.08 -9.50 17.89
CA GLY A 90 11.62 -8.42 18.77
C GLY A 90 10.61 -7.44 18.17
N SER A 91 10.35 -7.45 16.84
CA SER A 91 9.25 -6.67 16.26
C SER A 91 7.90 -7.33 16.50
N GLU A 92 6.85 -6.52 16.64
CA GLU A 92 5.47 -7.02 16.66
C GLU A 92 5.15 -7.71 15.32
N ALA A 93 4.38 -8.81 15.37
CA ALA A 93 4.02 -9.59 14.19
C ALA A 93 2.92 -8.89 13.35
N ASP A 94 3.29 -7.74 12.78
CA ASP A 94 2.52 -6.95 11.84
C ASP A 94 3.02 -7.21 10.41
N ILE A 95 2.26 -7.98 9.65
CA ILE A 95 2.71 -8.52 8.35
C ILE A 95 1.63 -8.27 7.30
N ALA A 96 2.03 -7.74 6.15
CA ALA A 96 1.21 -7.73 4.94
C ALA A 96 1.79 -8.72 3.93
N VAL A 97 0.98 -9.68 3.50
CA VAL A 97 1.33 -10.61 2.41
C VAL A 97 0.84 -10.01 1.11
N LEU A 98 1.77 -9.65 0.24
CA LEU A 98 1.49 -8.94 -1.00
C LEU A 98 1.75 -9.84 -2.22
N LYS A 99 0.89 -9.74 -3.22
CA LYS A 99 1.04 -10.42 -4.52
C LYS A 99 1.30 -9.39 -5.61
N ILE A 100 2.25 -9.69 -6.50
CA ILE A 100 2.43 -8.95 -7.75
C ILE A 100 1.55 -9.60 -8.81
N ASN A 101 0.52 -8.87 -9.25
CA ASN A 101 -0.34 -9.29 -10.34
C ASN A 101 0.18 -8.69 -11.65
N ASN A 102 0.53 -9.54 -12.62
CA ASN A 102 0.94 -9.12 -13.95
C ASN A 102 -0.29 -8.98 -14.87
N GLY A 103 -0.27 -8.02 -15.80
CA GLY A 103 -1.40 -7.73 -16.67
C GLY A 103 -1.31 -6.36 -17.32
N LYS A 104 -2.46 -5.75 -17.62
CA LYS A 104 -2.54 -4.35 -18.06
C LYS A 104 -3.52 -3.62 -17.15
N PHE A 105 -3.00 -2.69 -16.35
CA PHE A 105 -3.78 -1.99 -15.34
C PHE A 105 -3.74 -0.48 -15.59
N GLY A 106 -4.87 0.19 -15.37
CA GLY A 106 -4.94 1.65 -15.35
C GLY A 106 -4.74 2.17 -13.93
N LEU A 107 -3.72 3.00 -13.72
CA LEU A 107 -3.49 3.73 -12.49
C LEU A 107 -3.89 5.19 -12.70
N ILE A 108 -4.67 5.75 -11.78
CA ILE A 108 -5.29 7.08 -11.93
C ILE A 108 -4.63 8.06 -10.96
N ASP A 109 -4.15 9.20 -11.45
CA ASP A 109 -3.74 10.33 -10.61
C ASP A 109 -4.90 11.32 -10.35
N ASN A 110 -4.62 12.38 -9.61
CA ASN A 110 -5.60 13.38 -9.18
C ASN A 110 -4.99 14.79 -9.22
N GLY A 111 -4.17 15.08 -10.23
CA GLY A 111 -3.51 16.38 -10.35
C GLY A 111 -4.51 17.52 -10.55
N LEU A 112 -4.10 18.75 -10.22
CA LEU A 112 -4.93 19.96 -10.37
C LEU A 112 -5.45 20.20 -11.81
N THR A 113 -4.80 19.61 -12.82
CA THR A 113 -5.23 19.65 -14.23
C THR A 113 -6.24 18.55 -14.59
N GLY A 114 -6.80 17.89 -13.59
CA GLY A 114 -7.71 16.75 -13.69
C GLY A 114 -6.98 15.41 -13.78
N ASN A 115 -7.75 14.34 -13.55
CA ASN A 115 -7.24 12.96 -13.50
C ASN A 115 -6.66 12.52 -14.85
N ARG A 116 -5.54 11.79 -14.79
CA ARG A 116 -4.85 11.14 -15.91
C ARG A 116 -4.58 9.69 -15.55
N LYS A 117 -4.36 8.87 -16.59
CA LYS A 117 -4.14 7.43 -16.47
C LYS A 117 -2.72 7.08 -16.91
N LEU A 118 -2.02 6.32 -16.08
CA LEU A 118 -0.81 5.58 -16.43
C LEU A 118 -1.16 4.10 -16.63
N ILE A 119 -0.65 3.48 -17.69
CA ILE A 119 -0.78 2.03 -17.90
C ILE A 119 0.41 1.32 -17.26
N ALA A 120 0.14 0.37 -16.37
CA ALA A 120 1.13 -0.47 -15.72
C ALA A 120 1.00 -1.93 -16.19
N ASP A 121 2.13 -2.63 -16.28
CA ASP A 121 2.23 -4.06 -16.60
C ASP A 121 2.04 -4.95 -15.37
N LYS A 122 2.11 -4.37 -14.17
CA LYS A 122 1.92 -5.06 -12.90
C LYS A 122 1.37 -4.13 -11.82
N VAL A 123 0.68 -4.70 -10.85
CA VAL A 123 0.19 -4.03 -9.64
C VAL A 123 0.42 -4.90 -8.42
N ILE A 124 0.55 -4.25 -7.26
CA ILE A 124 0.57 -4.90 -5.95
C ILE A 124 -0.88 -5.08 -5.47
N GLU A 125 -1.14 -6.25 -4.92
CA GLU A 125 -2.41 -6.57 -4.27
C GLU A 125 -2.17 -7.20 -2.90
N ASN A 126 -2.90 -6.73 -1.88
CA ASN A 126 -2.86 -7.34 -0.55
C ASN A 126 -3.63 -8.66 -0.52
N GLN A 127 -3.01 -9.71 0.01
CA GLN A 127 -3.60 -11.03 0.17
C GLN A 127 -4.01 -11.30 1.61
N ILE A 128 -3.13 -11.03 2.57
CA ILE A 128 -3.36 -11.27 4.00
C ILE A 128 -2.79 -10.09 4.79
N THR A 129 -3.51 -9.64 5.82
CA THR A 129 -2.97 -8.74 6.85
C THR A 129 -2.99 -9.45 8.19
N ILE A 130 -1.84 -9.46 8.85
CA ILE A 130 -1.63 -9.95 10.21
C ILE A 130 -1.32 -8.73 11.07
N LYS A 131 -2.05 -8.56 12.19
CA LYS A 131 -1.78 -7.53 13.20
C LYS A 131 -1.53 -8.23 14.53
N ALA A 132 -0.39 -7.96 15.15
CA ALA A 132 0.00 -8.58 16.42
C ALA A 132 -0.20 -10.11 16.44
N GLY A 133 0.18 -10.78 15.35
CA GLY A 133 0.08 -12.23 15.20
C GLY A 133 -1.32 -12.78 14.87
N LYS A 134 -2.34 -11.93 14.71
CA LYS A 134 -3.70 -12.33 14.34
C LYS A 134 -4.02 -11.93 12.90
N ILE A 135 -4.61 -12.85 12.13
CA ILE A 135 -5.14 -12.53 10.80
C ILE A 135 -6.35 -11.60 10.97
N VAL A 136 -6.28 -10.40 10.39
CA VAL A 136 -7.34 -9.39 10.44
C VAL A 136 -7.93 -9.09 9.06
N TRP A 137 -7.26 -9.56 8.00
CA TRP A 137 -7.74 -9.48 6.63
C TRP A 137 -7.22 -10.68 5.85
N ASP A 138 -8.09 -11.31 5.08
CA ASP A 138 -7.77 -12.46 4.25
C ASP A 138 -8.62 -12.38 2.97
N LYS A 139 -7.98 -12.02 1.86
CA LYS A 139 -8.66 -11.72 0.60
C LYS A 139 -9.35 -12.95 0.00
N GLU A 140 -8.66 -14.09 0.04
CA GLU A 140 -9.11 -15.33 -0.61
C GLU A 140 -9.58 -16.38 0.40
N GLY A 141 -9.57 -16.04 1.69
CA GLY A 141 -10.01 -16.91 2.77
C GLY A 141 -9.06 -18.08 3.04
N TYR A 142 -7.76 -17.91 2.83
CA TYR A 142 -6.74 -18.96 3.04
C TYR A 142 -6.73 -19.55 4.46
N SER A 143 -7.20 -18.80 5.44
CA SER A 143 -7.28 -19.19 6.84
C SER A 143 -8.57 -19.90 7.24
N PHE A 144 -9.55 -19.99 6.33
CA PHE A 144 -10.86 -20.59 6.60
C PHE A 144 -10.96 -22.02 6.06
N GLU A 145 -11.79 -22.83 6.73
CA GLU A 145 -12.15 -24.15 6.23
C GLU A 145 -13.13 -24.09 5.06
N ASN A 146 -13.26 -25.22 4.35
CA ASN A 146 -14.29 -25.35 3.32
C ASN A 146 -15.69 -25.25 3.93
N TYR A 147 -16.61 -24.56 3.25
CA TYR A 147 -18.00 -24.43 3.68
C TYR A 147 -18.71 -25.79 3.86
N THR A 148 -18.23 -26.87 3.22
CA THR A 148 -18.77 -28.22 3.44
C THR A 148 -18.56 -28.74 4.86
N ASN A 149 -17.62 -28.17 5.61
CA ASN A 149 -17.35 -28.51 7.00
C ASN A 149 -18.18 -27.66 7.98
N THR A 150 -19.21 -26.95 7.50
CA THR A 150 -20.05 -26.12 8.37
C THR A 150 -20.69 -26.99 9.46
N PRO A 151 -20.40 -26.72 10.75
CA PRO A 151 -21.01 -27.46 11.84
C PRO A 151 -22.53 -27.24 11.84
N SER A 152 -23.29 -28.25 12.27
CA SER A 152 -24.73 -28.07 12.44
C SER A 152 -25.01 -27.00 13.51
N PRO A 153 -25.94 -26.07 13.27
CA PRO A 153 -26.28 -25.05 14.25
C PRO A 153 -26.74 -25.70 15.55
N SER A 154 -26.21 -25.25 16.69
CA SER A 154 -26.64 -25.68 18.00
C SER A 154 -27.73 -24.74 18.51
N TYR A 155 -28.72 -25.27 19.23
CA TYR A 155 -29.70 -24.43 19.94
C TYR A 155 -29.05 -23.43 20.91
N LYS A 156 -27.80 -23.68 21.33
CA LYS A 156 -27.01 -22.77 22.19
C LYS A 156 -26.46 -21.54 21.47
N ASP A 157 -26.46 -21.52 20.13
CA ASP A 157 -25.91 -20.41 19.33
C ASP A 157 -26.97 -19.32 19.06
N ILE A 158 -28.20 -19.50 19.57
CA ILE A 158 -29.39 -18.66 19.32
C ILE A 158 -29.79 -17.82 20.55
N GLU A 159 -29.09 -17.98 21.69
CA GLU A 159 -29.26 -17.14 22.90
C GLU A 159 -28.22 -16.00 22.94
#